data_AF-A0AA49FJK9-F1
#
_entry.id   AF-A0AA49FJK9-F1
#
_cell.length_a   1.000
_cell.length_b   1.000
_cell.length_c   1.000
_cell.angle_alpha   90.00
_cell.angle_beta   90.00
_cell.angle_gamma   90.00
#
_symmetry.space_group_name_H-M   'P 1'
#
loop_
_entity.id
_entity.type
_entity.pdbx_description
1 polymer ?
#
loop_
_entity_poly.entity_id
_entity_poly.type
_entity_poly.pdbx_seq_one_letter_code
_entity_poly.pdbx_strand_id
1 'polypeptide(L)'
;MKASILFLSLLLAACANPYSQFYRGIPDARVRPGYIATTEEVKIYSTSDFGRDRKALMQKGYMPVGDSSFNAGANTVTEAQLREQASKIGAHLVLVSSKFTHAVSGAIPLTLPDTTTSYSSGSATAYGSGGSVTAYGSSTTTTYGTQTTYIPYTVNRSDFNAIYFVKVKPKIGFIAEPLNDETKRMLQSNSGVRVDIVVEGSPAFEANVLPGDVLVSFGGESVRSIEHYQELLKALSGETVEVVLNRDGRPLKLILQVNKR
;
A
#
# COMPACT_ATOMS: atom_id res chain seq x y z
N MET A 1 3.64 45.84 34.33
CA MET A 1 2.93 44.59 33.96
C MET A 1 2.96 44.44 32.44
N LYS A 2 3.76 43.54 31.89
CA LYS A 2 3.76 43.19 30.46
C LYS A 2 3.36 41.72 30.36
N ALA A 3 2.13 41.46 29.94
CA ALA A 3 1.65 40.11 29.70
C ALA A 3 2.26 39.59 28.40
N SER A 4 3.22 38.66 28.51
CA SER A 4 3.71 37.89 27.38
C SER A 4 2.66 36.84 27.04
N ILE A 5 2.01 37.01 25.89
CA ILE A 5 1.13 36.01 25.29
C ILE A 5 2.02 34.91 24.74
N LEU A 6 2.06 33.77 25.44
CA LEU A 6 2.72 32.56 25.01
C LEU A 6 1.85 31.93 23.90
N PHE A 7 2.26 32.08 22.65
CA PHE A 7 1.69 31.32 21.53
C PHE A 7 2.10 29.86 21.71
N LEU A 8 1.24 29.07 22.35
CA LEU A 8 1.33 27.61 22.38
C LEU A 8 0.96 27.12 20.98
N SER A 9 1.98 26.99 20.12
CA SER A 9 1.87 26.35 18.81
C SER A 9 1.51 24.88 19.02
N LEU A 10 0.20 24.61 19.00
CA LEU A 10 -0.37 23.29 18.89
C LEU A 10 0.09 22.70 17.54
N LEU A 11 1.20 21.97 17.56
CA LEU A 11 1.60 21.09 16.46
C LEU A 11 0.53 20.00 16.36
N LEU A 12 -0.49 20.27 15.53
CA LEU A 12 -1.32 19.25 14.93
C LEU A 12 -0.38 18.32 14.16
N ALA A 13 0.09 17.28 14.83
CA ALA A 13 0.58 16.10 14.16
C ALA A 13 -0.62 15.54 13.39
N ALA A 14 -0.82 16.04 12.17
CA ALA A 14 -1.59 15.34 11.18
C ALA A 14 -0.93 13.96 11.11
N CYS A 15 -1.57 12.94 11.68
CA CYS A 15 -1.15 11.56 11.55
C CYS A 15 -1.09 11.26 10.06
N ALA A 16 0.08 11.43 9.45
CA ALA A 16 0.26 11.30 8.03
C ALA A 16 -0.20 9.90 7.65
N ASN A 17 -1.25 9.82 6.84
CA ASN A 17 -1.82 8.56 6.44
C ASN A 17 -0.79 7.84 5.54
N PRO A 18 -0.18 6.72 5.99
CA PRO A 18 0.91 6.09 5.26
C PRO A 18 0.43 5.56 3.90
N TYR A 19 -0.85 5.16 3.80
CA TYR A 19 -1.43 4.76 2.52
C TYR A 19 -1.48 5.89 1.50
N SER A 20 -1.77 7.13 1.93
CA SER A 20 -1.70 8.29 1.05
C SER A 20 -0.27 8.71 0.73
N GLN A 21 0.66 8.58 1.69
CA GLN A 21 2.04 9.03 1.54
C GLN A 21 2.81 8.16 0.53
N PHE A 22 2.57 6.85 0.55
CA PHE A 22 3.25 5.89 -0.32
C PHE A 22 2.40 5.44 -1.52
N TYR A 23 1.31 6.15 -1.81
CA TYR A 23 0.45 5.84 -2.94
C TYR A 23 1.14 6.14 -4.27
N ARG A 24 1.03 5.19 -5.20
CA ARG A 24 1.50 5.29 -6.59
C ARG A 24 0.36 4.89 -7.51
N GLY A 25 -0.02 5.79 -8.40
CA GLY A 25 -1.11 5.54 -9.34
C GLY A 25 -1.85 6.80 -9.72
N ILE A 26 -3.07 6.62 -10.19
CA ILE A 26 -3.92 7.73 -10.62
C ILE A 26 -4.46 8.46 -9.38
N PRO A 27 -4.28 9.79 -9.24
CA PRO A 27 -4.74 10.52 -8.06
C PRO A 27 -6.26 10.48 -7.86
N ASP A 28 -7.01 10.53 -8.96
CA ASP A 28 -8.47 10.41 -8.98
C ASP A 28 -8.86 9.38 -10.04
N ALA A 29 -9.45 8.27 -9.62
CA ALA A 29 -9.88 7.23 -10.54
C ALA A 29 -11.18 7.56 -11.28
N ARG A 30 -11.94 8.57 -10.83
CA ARG A 30 -13.22 8.97 -11.44
C ARG A 30 -13.05 9.58 -12.82
N VAL A 31 -11.85 10.11 -13.11
CA VAL A 31 -11.49 10.62 -14.44
C VAL A 31 -11.25 9.50 -15.46
N ARG A 32 -11.14 8.24 -15.00
CA ARG A 32 -10.86 7.10 -15.87
C ARG A 32 -12.06 6.83 -16.79
N PRO A 33 -11.84 6.67 -18.11
CA PRO A 33 -12.91 6.31 -19.04
C PRO A 33 -13.59 5.00 -18.63
N GLY A 34 -14.92 4.98 -18.68
CA GLY A 34 -15.72 3.82 -18.29
C GLY A 34 -15.82 3.58 -16.78
N TYR A 35 -15.38 4.52 -15.93
CA TYR A 35 -15.57 4.45 -14.48
C TYR A 35 -17.06 4.36 -14.12
N ILE A 36 -17.42 3.35 -13.33
CA ILE A 36 -18.79 3.18 -12.85
C ILE A 36 -18.89 3.82 -11.47
N ALA A 37 -19.59 4.95 -11.34
CA ALA A 37 -19.80 5.57 -10.04
C ALA A 37 -20.56 4.60 -9.11
N THR A 38 -20.09 4.48 -7.87
CA THR A 38 -20.79 3.76 -6.81
C THR A 38 -20.98 4.66 -5.62
N THR A 39 -22.08 4.42 -4.90
CA THR A 39 -22.33 4.93 -3.56
C THR A 39 -22.08 3.87 -2.49
N GLU A 40 -21.70 2.65 -2.87
CA GLU A 40 -21.34 1.60 -1.92
C GLU A 40 -20.05 1.97 -1.17
N GLU A 41 -19.98 1.55 0.10
CA GLU A 41 -18.75 1.66 0.87
C GLU A 41 -17.63 0.80 0.27
N VAL A 42 -16.39 1.27 0.43
CA VAL A 42 -15.20 0.57 -0.03
C VAL A 42 -15.10 -0.81 0.62
N LYS A 43 -15.02 -1.86 -0.19
CA LYS A 43 -14.84 -3.24 0.28
C LYS A 43 -13.35 -3.54 0.41
N ILE A 44 -12.93 -4.00 1.59
CA ILE A 44 -11.53 -4.34 1.87
C ILE A 44 -11.42 -5.85 2.01
N TYR A 45 -10.50 -6.44 1.26
CA TYR A 45 -10.19 -7.87 1.32
C TYR A 45 -8.72 -8.07 1.65
N SER A 46 -8.42 -9.01 2.54
CA SER A 46 -7.06 -9.47 2.77
C SER A 46 -6.67 -10.57 1.79
N THR A 47 -5.41 -10.59 1.37
CA THR A 47 -4.86 -11.62 0.48
C THR A 47 -3.51 -12.12 0.96
N SER A 48 -3.21 -13.39 0.64
CA SER A 48 -1.88 -13.98 0.72
C SER A 48 -1.18 -14.07 -0.64
N ASP A 49 -1.92 -13.94 -1.75
CA ASP A 49 -1.43 -14.03 -3.12
C ASP A 49 -2.09 -12.95 -3.99
N PHE A 50 -1.41 -11.82 -4.12
CA PHE A 50 -1.84 -10.74 -4.99
C PHE A 50 -1.96 -11.16 -6.45
N GLY A 51 -1.13 -12.09 -6.93
CA GLY A 51 -1.13 -12.49 -8.34
C GLY A 51 -2.47 -13.12 -8.72
N ARG A 52 -2.87 -14.14 -7.95
CA ARG A 52 -4.13 -14.86 -8.17
C ARG A 52 -5.34 -13.97 -7.93
N ASP A 53 -5.38 -13.28 -6.79
CA ASP A 53 -6.59 -12.55 -6.38
C ASP A 53 -6.78 -11.26 -7.21
N ARG A 54 -5.69 -10.60 -7.64
CA ARG A 54 -5.77 -9.51 -8.63
C ARG A 54 -6.36 -10.00 -9.95
N LYS A 55 -5.92 -11.15 -10.46
CA LYS A 55 -6.44 -11.71 -11.72
C LYS A 55 -7.94 -12.03 -11.61
N ALA A 56 -8.37 -12.61 -10.49
CA ALA A 56 -9.78 -12.88 -10.22
C ALA A 56 -10.62 -11.60 -10.13
N LEU A 57 -10.10 -10.54 -9.52
CA LEU A 57 -10.79 -9.24 -9.47
C LEU A 57 -10.90 -8.61 -10.87
N MET A 58 -9.85 -8.71 -11.68
CA MET A 58 -9.86 -8.21 -13.05
C MET A 58 -10.87 -8.97 -13.94
N GLN A 59 -11.04 -10.28 -13.75
CA GLN A 59 -12.10 -11.06 -14.40
C GLN A 59 -13.49 -10.56 -14.01
N LYS A 60 -13.68 -10.13 -12.75
CA LYS A 60 -14.94 -9.51 -12.28
C LYS A 60 -15.13 -8.05 -12.72
N GLY A 61 -14.22 -7.51 -13.53
CA GLY A 61 -14.29 -6.13 -14.06
C GLY A 61 -13.72 -5.06 -13.12
N TYR A 62 -13.00 -5.45 -12.07
CA TYR A 62 -12.29 -4.53 -11.19
C TYR A 62 -10.88 -4.28 -11.74
N MET A 63 -10.59 -3.04 -12.15
CA MET A 63 -9.30 -2.66 -12.69
C MET A 63 -8.44 -1.97 -11.63
N PRO A 64 -7.14 -2.30 -11.52
CA PRO A 64 -6.25 -1.61 -10.62
C PRO A 64 -6.04 -0.15 -11.05
N VAL A 65 -6.02 0.76 -10.08
CA VAL A 65 -5.80 2.22 -10.29
C VAL A 65 -4.53 2.72 -9.64
N GLY A 66 -4.03 1.99 -8.66
CA GLY A 66 -2.79 2.28 -7.98
C GLY A 66 -2.52 1.28 -6.87
N ASP A 67 -1.37 1.45 -6.26
CA ASP A 67 -0.87 0.66 -5.15
C ASP A 67 -0.23 1.55 -4.08
N SER A 68 -0.23 1.07 -2.85
CA SER A 68 0.52 1.64 -1.74
C SER A 68 1.32 0.53 -1.09
N SER A 69 2.63 0.74 -0.96
CA SER A 69 3.55 -0.21 -0.33
C SER A 69 4.48 0.51 0.64
N PHE A 70 4.54 0.04 1.88
CA PHE A 70 5.39 0.64 2.92
C PHE A 70 5.67 -0.32 4.07
N ASN A 71 6.74 -0.06 4.82
CA ASN A 71 7.06 -0.78 6.03
C ASN A 71 6.74 0.08 7.27
N ALA A 72 5.87 -0.40 8.15
CA ALA A 72 5.44 0.34 9.35
C ALA A 72 5.32 -0.57 10.58
N GLY A 73 5.21 0.03 11.76
CA GLY A 73 4.88 -0.70 12.98
C GLY A 73 3.47 -1.26 12.88
N ALA A 74 3.26 -2.52 13.29
CA ALA A 74 1.94 -3.15 13.18
C ALA A 74 0.82 -2.35 13.87
N ASN A 75 1.16 -1.62 14.94
CA ASN A 75 0.20 -0.83 15.73
C ASN A 75 -0.01 0.60 15.22
N THR A 76 0.68 1.03 14.16
CA THR A 76 0.60 2.41 13.64
C THR A 76 -0.34 2.57 12.45
N VAL A 77 -0.83 1.45 11.89
CA VAL A 77 -1.62 1.43 10.65
C VAL A 77 -3.03 0.97 10.98
N THR A 78 -4.03 1.75 10.57
CA THR A 78 -5.45 1.44 10.83
C THR A 78 -6.22 1.21 9.52
N GLU A 79 -7.30 0.45 9.60
CA GLU A 79 -8.22 0.26 8.47
C GLU A 79 -8.90 1.59 8.07
N ALA A 80 -9.15 2.48 9.03
CA ALA A 80 -9.73 3.80 8.77
C ALA A 80 -8.87 4.64 7.81
N GLN A 81 -7.54 4.62 7.99
CA GLN A 81 -6.59 5.26 7.08
C GLN A 81 -6.66 4.66 5.67
N LEU A 82 -6.82 3.35 5.55
CA LEU A 82 -6.97 2.69 4.25
C LEU A 82 -8.26 3.15 3.55
N ARG A 83 -9.39 3.16 4.28
CA ARG A 83 -10.69 3.60 3.75
C ARG A 83 -10.68 5.05 3.32
N GLU A 84 -10.05 5.93 4.10
CA GLU A 84 -9.87 7.34 3.76
C GLU A 84 -9.15 7.49 2.41
N GLN A 85 -8.02 6.82 2.23
CA GLN A 85 -7.25 6.88 0.99
C GLN A 85 -8.05 6.30 -0.19
N ALA A 86 -8.75 5.19 0.02
CA ALA A 86 -9.57 4.56 -1.00
C ALA A 86 -10.73 5.47 -1.44
N SER A 87 -11.40 6.14 -0.50
CA SER A 87 -12.47 7.10 -0.78
C SER A 87 -11.96 8.31 -1.58
N LYS A 88 -10.78 8.82 -1.23
CA LYS A 88 -10.11 9.93 -1.93
C LYS A 88 -9.83 9.60 -3.39
N ILE A 89 -9.35 8.39 -3.68
CA ILE A 89 -9.10 7.92 -5.05
C ILE A 89 -10.42 7.60 -5.78
N GLY A 90 -11.48 7.24 -5.04
CA GLY A 90 -12.72 6.68 -5.61
C GLY A 90 -12.62 5.19 -5.90
N ALA A 91 -11.87 4.44 -5.08
CA ALA A 91 -11.76 2.99 -5.19
C ALA A 91 -13.04 2.30 -4.69
N HIS A 92 -13.53 1.29 -5.42
CA HIS A 92 -14.65 0.43 -4.98
C HIS A 92 -14.18 -0.69 -4.06
N LEU A 93 -12.97 -1.17 -4.29
CA LEU A 93 -12.41 -2.34 -3.63
C LEU A 93 -10.92 -2.14 -3.39
N VAL A 94 -10.45 -2.60 -2.23
CA VAL A 94 -9.03 -2.60 -1.89
C VAL A 94 -8.60 -3.99 -1.48
N LEU A 95 -7.51 -4.45 -2.08
CA LEU A 95 -6.88 -5.71 -1.73
C LEU A 95 -5.64 -5.41 -0.89
N VAL A 96 -5.57 -5.94 0.32
CA VAL A 96 -4.45 -5.67 1.25
C VAL A 96 -3.75 -6.93 1.69
N SER A 97 -2.47 -6.80 2.01
CA SER A 97 -1.72 -7.80 2.75
C SER A 97 -0.84 -7.11 3.77
N SER A 98 -0.53 -7.84 4.84
CA SER A 98 0.51 -7.45 5.78
C SER A 98 1.41 -8.65 6.02
N LYS A 99 2.72 -8.43 5.91
CA LYS A 99 3.73 -9.47 6.16
C LYS A 99 4.71 -8.95 7.20
N PHE A 100 4.84 -9.66 8.32
CA PHE A 100 5.85 -9.35 9.32
C PHE A 100 7.25 -9.42 8.69
N THR A 101 8.10 -8.44 9.00
CA THR A 101 9.48 -8.41 8.51
C THR A 101 10.49 -8.61 9.62
N HIS A 102 10.50 -7.73 10.63
CA HIS A 102 11.45 -7.81 11.73
C HIS A 102 10.93 -7.06 12.97
N ALA A 103 11.48 -7.38 14.13
CA ALA A 103 11.25 -6.64 15.36
C ALA A 103 12.43 -5.69 15.60
N VAL A 104 12.14 -4.41 15.83
CA VAL A 104 13.16 -3.43 16.25
C VAL A 104 13.03 -3.25 17.74
N SER A 105 14.10 -3.54 18.47
CA SER A 105 14.16 -3.33 19.92
C SER A 105 15.11 -2.19 20.25
N GLY A 106 14.76 -1.40 21.25
CA GLY A 106 15.56 -0.28 21.74
C GLY A 106 15.29 -0.03 23.22
N ALA A 107 15.87 1.02 23.77
CA ALA A 107 15.59 1.43 25.13
C ALA A 107 15.50 2.96 25.24
N ILE A 108 14.52 3.44 26.00
CA ILE A 108 14.35 4.87 26.29
C ILE A 108 15.06 5.15 27.62
N PRO A 109 16.01 6.09 27.67
CA PRO A 109 16.63 6.48 28.93
C PRO A 109 15.64 7.32 29.76
N LEU A 110 15.38 6.89 30.98
CA LEU A 110 14.66 7.62 32.01
C LEU A 110 15.66 8.04 33.09
N THR A 111 16.01 9.33 33.10
CA THR A 111 16.93 9.90 34.09
C THR A 111 16.13 10.51 35.23
N LEU A 112 16.29 9.95 36.43
CA LEU A 112 15.67 10.43 37.66
C LEU A 112 16.72 11.07 38.58
N PRO A 113 16.36 12.11 39.35
CA PRO A 113 17.23 12.64 40.40
C PRO A 113 17.47 11.58 41.49
N ASP A 114 18.71 11.44 41.94
CA ASP A 114 19.08 10.56 43.05
C ASP A 114 19.94 11.37 44.05
N THR A 115 19.28 11.89 45.10
CA THR A 115 19.92 12.74 46.10
C THR A 115 20.16 11.96 47.39
N THR A 116 21.40 11.91 47.84
CA THR A 116 21.79 11.21 49.09
C THR A 116 22.27 12.21 50.14
N THR A 117 21.70 12.16 51.35
CA THR A 117 22.09 13.02 52.48
C THR A 117 22.84 12.19 53.51
N SER A 118 24.09 12.55 53.80
CA SER A 118 24.94 11.88 54.79
C SER A 118 25.20 12.77 56.01
N TYR A 119 25.22 12.17 57.20
CA TYR A 119 25.53 12.84 58.46
C TYR A 119 26.88 12.37 58.96
N SER A 120 27.75 13.31 59.32
CA SER A 120 29.07 13.03 59.91
C SER A 120 29.13 13.68 61.28
N SER A 121 29.47 12.94 62.31
CA SER A 121 29.80 13.48 63.63
C SER A 121 31.23 13.15 63.99
N GLY A 122 31.89 14.06 64.67
CA GLY A 122 33.27 13.91 65.12
C GLY A 122 33.45 14.56 66.48
N SER A 123 34.39 14.04 67.25
CA SER A 123 34.81 14.63 68.51
C SER A 123 36.31 14.83 68.51
N ALA A 124 36.77 15.99 68.97
CA ALA A 124 38.18 16.27 69.15
C ALA A 124 38.44 16.54 70.63
N THR A 125 39.36 15.78 71.23
CA THR A 125 39.77 15.95 72.62
C THR A 125 41.14 16.59 72.69
N ALA A 126 41.23 17.74 73.34
CA ALA A 126 42.49 18.42 73.64
C ALA A 126 42.90 18.13 75.09
N TYR A 127 44.17 17.83 75.31
CA TYR A 127 44.74 17.51 76.61
C TYR A 127 45.75 18.59 77.03
N GLY A 128 45.59 19.13 78.24
CA GLY A 128 46.49 20.14 78.81
C GLY A 128 46.75 19.91 80.29
N SER A 129 47.57 20.78 80.92
CA SER A 129 47.98 20.64 82.32
C SER A 129 46.83 20.72 83.33
N GLY A 130 45.67 21.26 82.94
CA GLY A 130 44.45 21.36 83.76
C GLY A 130 43.37 20.31 83.46
N GLY A 131 43.63 19.32 82.61
CA GLY A 131 42.67 18.27 82.23
C GLY A 131 42.39 18.21 80.72
N SER A 132 41.42 17.38 80.33
CA SER A 132 41.00 17.20 78.93
C SER A 132 39.65 17.86 78.65
N VAL A 133 39.52 18.52 77.50
CA VAL A 133 38.25 19.04 76.99
C VAL A 133 37.95 18.40 75.64
N THR A 134 36.75 17.84 75.49
CA THR A 134 36.26 17.25 74.23
C THR A 134 35.23 18.18 73.60
N ALA A 135 35.47 18.58 72.36
CA ALA A 135 34.50 19.27 71.52
C ALA A 135 33.83 18.25 70.58
N TYR A 136 32.51 18.38 70.39
CA TYR A 136 31.74 17.58 69.43
C TYR A 136 31.29 18.48 68.28
N GLY A 137 31.36 17.97 67.06
CA GLY A 137 30.86 18.63 65.86
C GLY A 137 30.06 17.66 65.01
N SER A 138 29.05 18.16 64.32
CA SER A 138 28.30 17.42 63.32
C SER A 138 28.18 18.23 62.03
N SER A 139 28.23 17.54 60.90
CA SER A 139 28.04 18.09 59.55
C SER A 139 27.02 17.25 58.78
N THR A 140 26.28 17.91 57.90
CA THR A 140 25.36 17.27 56.96
C THR A 140 25.85 17.58 55.56
N THR A 141 26.04 16.57 54.73
CA THR A 141 26.45 16.73 53.32
C THR A 141 25.39 16.10 52.42
N THR A 142 24.79 16.91 51.55
CA THR A 142 23.83 16.45 50.54
C THR A 142 24.55 16.31 49.20
N THR A 143 24.59 15.10 48.66
CA THR A 143 25.15 14.81 47.34
C THR A 143 24.00 14.73 46.33
N TYR A 144 24.02 15.60 45.32
CA TYR A 144 23.05 15.59 44.23
C TYR A 144 23.57 14.71 43.10
N GLY A 145 22.86 13.63 42.79
CA GLY A 145 23.17 12.72 41.69
C GLY A 145 21.99 12.54 40.76
N THR A 146 22.23 11.76 39.70
CA THR A 146 21.20 11.30 38.78
C THR A 146 21.39 9.81 38.52
N GLN A 147 20.29 9.09 38.38
CA GLN A 147 20.29 7.68 37.98
C GLN A 147 19.55 7.56 36.65
N THR A 148 20.23 7.02 35.63
CA THR A 148 19.59 6.71 34.34
C THR A 148 19.19 5.24 34.34
N THR A 149 17.89 4.99 34.19
CA THR A 149 17.32 3.66 33.97
C THR A 149 16.87 3.53 32.52
N TYR A 150 17.04 2.36 31.91
CA TYR A 150 16.67 2.11 30.53
C TYR A 150 15.36 1.32 30.48
N ILE A 151 14.32 1.87 29.84
CA ILE A 151 13.05 1.19 29.62
C ILE A 151 13.11 0.52 28.24
N PRO A 152 13.23 -0.82 28.15
CA PRO A 152 13.28 -1.51 26.87
C PRO A 152 11.91 -1.46 26.17
N TYR A 153 11.93 -1.34 24.84
CA TYR A 153 10.75 -1.43 24.00
C TYR A 153 11.04 -2.29 22.77
N THR A 154 10.01 -2.95 22.26
CA THR A 154 10.06 -3.72 21.02
C THR A 154 8.89 -3.33 20.13
N VAL A 155 9.18 -2.99 18.87
CA VAL A 155 8.18 -2.69 17.85
C VAL A 155 8.29 -3.68 16.72
N ASN A 156 7.21 -4.41 16.49
CA ASN A 156 7.08 -5.32 15.35
C ASN A 156 6.83 -4.50 14.08
N ARG A 157 7.69 -4.66 13.07
CA ARG A 157 7.56 -4.01 11.76
C ARG A 157 7.04 -5.00 10.74
N SER A 158 6.14 -4.52 9.90
CA SER A 158 5.51 -5.29 8.83
C SER A 158 5.50 -4.50 7.53
N ASP A 159 5.62 -5.21 6.42
CA ASP A 159 5.37 -4.68 5.08
C ASP A 159 3.88 -4.73 4.80
N PHE A 160 3.31 -3.56 4.56
CA PHE A 160 1.93 -3.38 4.15
C PHE A 160 1.89 -3.12 2.66
N ASN A 161 1.06 -3.88 1.96
CA ASN A 161 0.80 -3.67 0.53
C ASN A 161 -0.70 -3.57 0.34
N ALA A 162 -1.14 -2.54 -0.39
CA ALA A 162 -2.53 -2.32 -0.76
C ALA A 162 -2.61 -2.03 -2.26
N ILE A 163 -3.55 -2.69 -2.94
CA ILE A 163 -3.89 -2.40 -4.34
C ILE A 163 -5.32 -1.90 -4.37
N TYR A 164 -5.52 -0.75 -5.01
CA TYR A 164 -6.80 -0.09 -5.14
C TYR A 164 -7.43 -0.45 -6.49
N PHE A 165 -8.70 -0.83 -6.47
CA PHE A 165 -9.45 -1.24 -7.64
C PHE A 165 -10.71 -0.41 -7.82
N VAL A 166 -11.04 -0.17 -9.09
CA VAL A 166 -12.30 0.45 -9.49
C VAL A 166 -13.04 -0.43 -10.47
N LYS A 167 -14.37 -0.42 -10.39
CA LYS A 167 -15.19 -1.09 -11.39
C LYS A 167 -15.28 -0.22 -12.62
N VAL A 168 -14.86 -0.76 -13.77
CA VAL A 168 -14.98 -0.06 -15.06
C VAL A 168 -15.76 -0.91 -16.05
N LYS A 169 -16.44 -0.26 -16.99
CA LYS A 169 -17.00 -0.91 -18.16
C LYS A 169 -15.91 -0.99 -19.24
N PRO A 170 -15.36 -2.18 -19.55
CA PRO A 170 -14.37 -2.33 -20.60
C PRO A 170 -15.00 -2.13 -21.98
N LYS A 171 -14.19 -1.70 -22.96
CA LYS A 171 -14.66 -1.50 -24.33
C LYS A 171 -15.10 -2.82 -24.97
N ILE A 172 -14.16 -3.76 -25.06
CA ILE A 172 -14.39 -5.07 -25.68
C ILE A 172 -14.49 -6.18 -24.65
N GLY A 173 -13.86 -6.01 -23.48
CA GLY A 173 -14.01 -6.95 -22.39
C GLY A 173 -12.91 -7.96 -22.17
N PHE A 174 -11.79 -7.87 -22.88
CA PHE A 174 -10.62 -8.69 -22.58
C PHE A 174 -9.36 -7.85 -22.49
N ILE A 175 -8.34 -8.39 -21.83
CA ILE A 175 -7.00 -7.83 -21.71
C ILE A 175 -6.08 -8.75 -22.49
N ALA A 176 -5.33 -8.15 -23.41
CA ALA A 176 -4.37 -8.85 -24.24
C ALA A 176 -2.95 -8.63 -23.72
N GLU A 177 -2.12 -9.65 -23.92
CA GLU A 177 -0.69 -9.63 -23.66
C GLU A 177 0.09 -9.95 -24.96
N PRO A 178 1.34 -9.49 -25.05
CA PRO A 178 2.25 -9.94 -26.10
C PRO A 178 2.39 -11.46 -26.11
N LEU A 179 2.61 -12.03 -27.30
CA LEU A 179 2.89 -13.46 -27.43
C LEU A 179 4.22 -13.80 -26.75
N ASN A 180 4.22 -14.85 -25.94
CA ASN A 180 5.46 -15.46 -25.46
C ASN A 180 6.09 -16.33 -26.57
N ASP A 181 7.36 -16.69 -26.42
CA ASP A 181 8.09 -17.41 -27.47
C ASP A 181 7.56 -18.82 -27.72
N GLU A 182 6.91 -19.42 -26.73
CA GLU A 182 6.22 -20.71 -26.86
C GLU A 182 5.00 -20.62 -27.78
N THR A 183 4.12 -19.66 -27.53
CA THR A 183 2.92 -19.42 -28.36
C THR A 183 3.32 -19.01 -29.78
N LYS A 184 4.38 -18.20 -29.95
CA LYS A 184 4.89 -17.86 -31.29
C LYS A 184 5.31 -19.10 -32.09
N ARG A 185 6.04 -20.02 -31.45
CA ARG A 185 6.46 -21.28 -32.09
C ARG A 185 5.27 -22.16 -32.47
N MET A 186 4.29 -22.29 -31.57
CA MET A 186 3.08 -23.07 -31.82
C MET A 186 2.26 -22.53 -33.00
N LEU A 187 2.12 -21.21 -33.08
CA LEU A 187 1.39 -20.55 -34.16
C LEU A 187 2.20 -20.41 -35.45
N GLN A 188 3.49 -20.72 -35.41
CA GLN A 188 4.46 -20.41 -36.47
C GLN A 188 4.36 -18.94 -36.95
N SER A 189 4.00 -18.04 -36.03
CA SER A 189 3.71 -16.64 -36.30
C SER A 189 4.28 -15.77 -35.17
N ASN A 190 4.94 -14.68 -35.56
CA ASN A 190 5.38 -13.64 -34.63
C ASN A 190 4.31 -12.57 -34.41
N SER A 191 3.19 -12.66 -35.13
CA SER A 191 2.11 -11.69 -35.13
C SER A 191 0.91 -12.19 -34.34
N GLY A 192 0.29 -11.28 -33.60
CA GLY A 192 -0.93 -11.49 -32.84
C GLY A 192 -0.77 -11.06 -31.40
N VAL A 193 -1.86 -11.18 -30.63
CA VAL A 193 -1.85 -10.93 -29.19
C VAL A 193 -2.62 -12.02 -28.47
N ARG A 194 -2.14 -12.46 -27.32
CA ARG A 194 -2.80 -13.49 -26.53
C ARG A 194 -3.80 -12.84 -25.58
N VAL A 195 -5.00 -13.38 -25.50
CA VAL A 195 -6.00 -13.01 -24.50
C VAL A 195 -5.58 -13.59 -23.14
N ASP A 196 -5.28 -12.75 -22.16
CA ASP A 196 -4.90 -13.20 -20.81
C ASP A 196 -6.09 -13.22 -19.84
N ILE A 197 -6.92 -12.18 -19.89
CA ILE A 197 -8.09 -12.02 -19.00
C ILE A 197 -9.30 -11.66 -19.83
N VAL A 198 -10.41 -12.33 -19.56
CA VAL A 198 -11.74 -11.97 -20.08
C VAL A 198 -12.58 -11.50 -18.89
N VAL A 199 -13.21 -10.35 -19.05
CA VAL A 199 -14.07 -9.71 -18.05
C VAL A 199 -15.47 -10.29 -18.17
N GLU A 200 -16.02 -10.79 -17.07
CA GLU A 200 -17.38 -11.34 -17.00
C GLU A 200 -18.44 -10.30 -17.41
N GLY A 201 -19.45 -10.74 -18.16
CA GLY A 201 -20.54 -9.87 -18.64
C GLY A 201 -20.11 -8.78 -19.64
N SER A 202 -18.96 -8.96 -20.28
CA SER A 202 -18.47 -8.08 -21.34
C SER A 202 -18.78 -8.64 -22.74
N PRO A 203 -18.70 -7.83 -23.81
CA PRO A 203 -18.94 -8.32 -25.17
C PRO A 203 -18.08 -9.53 -25.56
N ALA A 204 -16.81 -9.56 -25.12
CA ALA A 204 -15.91 -10.69 -25.33
C ALA A 204 -16.37 -11.95 -24.60
N PHE A 205 -16.85 -11.81 -23.37
CA PHE A 205 -17.36 -12.94 -22.59
C PHE A 205 -18.63 -13.51 -23.24
N GLU A 206 -19.56 -12.64 -23.65
CA GLU A 206 -20.81 -13.04 -24.32
C GLU A 206 -20.56 -13.72 -25.67
N ALA A 207 -19.50 -13.33 -26.37
CA ALA A 207 -19.07 -13.96 -27.61
C ALA A 207 -18.20 -15.22 -27.42
N ASN A 208 -18.08 -15.75 -26.20
CA ASN A 208 -17.30 -16.95 -25.86
C ASN A 208 -15.80 -16.84 -26.18
N VAL A 209 -15.22 -15.64 -26.05
CA VAL A 209 -13.76 -15.47 -26.01
C VAL A 209 -13.23 -16.07 -24.71
N LEU A 210 -12.16 -16.86 -24.79
CA LEU A 210 -11.57 -17.52 -23.64
C LEU A 210 -10.13 -17.02 -23.40
N PRO A 211 -9.67 -16.99 -22.13
CA PRO A 211 -8.25 -16.85 -21.84
C PRO A 211 -7.43 -17.92 -22.58
N GLY A 212 -6.32 -17.50 -23.18
CA GLY A 212 -5.47 -18.35 -24.02
C GLY A 212 -5.72 -18.21 -25.52
N ASP A 213 -6.87 -17.67 -25.93
CA ASP A 213 -7.12 -17.38 -27.35
C ASP A 213 -6.10 -16.39 -27.90
N VAL A 214 -5.69 -16.57 -29.15
CA VAL A 214 -4.77 -15.64 -29.82
C VAL A 214 -5.48 -14.84 -30.90
N LEU A 215 -5.56 -13.54 -30.71
CA LEU A 215 -6.13 -12.62 -31.68
C LEU A 215 -5.15 -12.42 -32.83
N VAL A 216 -5.58 -12.80 -34.03
CA VAL A 216 -4.79 -12.71 -35.27
C VAL A 216 -5.30 -11.62 -36.22
N SER A 217 -6.61 -11.32 -36.18
CA SER A 217 -7.22 -10.24 -36.96
C SER A 217 -8.32 -9.55 -36.18
N PHE A 218 -8.42 -8.22 -36.35
CA PHE A 218 -9.35 -7.35 -35.67
C PHE A 218 -9.90 -6.32 -36.67
N GLY A 219 -11.22 -6.34 -36.92
CA GLY A 219 -11.85 -5.44 -37.88
C GLY A 219 -11.38 -5.64 -39.32
N GLY A 220 -10.98 -6.87 -39.69
CA GLY A 220 -10.40 -7.17 -41.00
C GLY A 220 -8.91 -6.88 -41.14
N GLU A 221 -8.29 -6.21 -40.16
CA GLU A 221 -6.85 -5.95 -40.15
C GLU A 221 -6.08 -7.02 -39.37
N SER A 222 -4.88 -7.39 -39.82
CA SER A 222 -4.04 -8.35 -39.10
C SER A 222 -3.35 -7.68 -37.91
N VAL A 223 -3.48 -8.30 -36.73
CA VAL A 223 -2.86 -7.79 -35.50
C VAL A 223 -1.40 -8.22 -35.45
N ARG A 224 -0.49 -7.25 -35.38
CA ARG A 224 0.96 -7.50 -35.44
C ARG A 224 1.61 -7.45 -34.05
N SER A 225 1.14 -6.54 -33.20
CA SER A 225 1.66 -6.34 -31.85
C SER A 225 0.55 -5.84 -30.91
N ILE A 226 0.88 -5.74 -29.63
CA ILE A 226 -0.04 -5.21 -28.62
C ILE A 226 -0.31 -3.72 -28.84
N GLU A 227 0.67 -2.96 -29.32
CA GLU A 227 0.53 -1.55 -29.67
C GLU A 227 -0.43 -1.39 -30.85
N HIS A 228 -0.25 -2.20 -31.90
CA HIS A 228 -1.14 -2.18 -33.07
C HIS A 228 -2.58 -2.52 -32.66
N TYR A 229 -2.77 -3.53 -31.81
CA TYR A 229 -4.09 -3.86 -31.27
C TYR A 229 -4.73 -2.68 -30.51
N GLN A 230 -3.96 -1.97 -29.69
CA GLN A 230 -4.47 -0.81 -28.94
C GLN A 230 -4.87 0.35 -29.86
N GLU A 231 -4.18 0.54 -30.99
CA GLU A 231 -4.54 1.52 -32.01
C GLU A 231 -5.86 1.14 -32.69
N LEU A 232 -5.98 -0.10 -33.15
CA LEU A 232 -7.21 -0.62 -33.76
C LEU A 232 -8.42 -0.53 -32.80
N LEU A 233 -8.23 -0.88 -31.53
CA LEU A 233 -9.26 -0.78 -30.50
C LEU A 233 -9.72 0.67 -30.25
N LYS A 234 -8.84 1.66 -30.46
CA LYS A 234 -9.20 3.08 -30.37
C LYS A 234 -9.95 3.53 -31.63
N ALA A 235 -9.50 3.10 -32.82
CA ALA A 235 -10.08 3.48 -34.10
C ALA A 235 -11.51 2.95 -34.25
N LEU A 236 -11.73 1.66 -33.96
CA LEU A 236 -13.01 0.97 -34.16
C LEU A 236 -13.96 1.10 -32.96
N SER A 237 -13.82 2.17 -32.18
CA SER A 237 -14.59 2.35 -30.95
C SER A 237 -16.05 2.71 -31.26
N GLY A 238 -16.98 1.85 -30.82
CA GLY A 238 -18.41 2.02 -31.07
C GLY A 238 -18.93 1.22 -32.24
N GLU A 239 -18.08 0.43 -32.89
CA GLU A 239 -18.43 -0.40 -34.03
C GLU A 239 -18.53 -1.87 -33.65
N THR A 240 -19.23 -2.62 -34.48
CA THR A 240 -19.28 -4.08 -34.41
C THR A 240 -18.23 -4.62 -35.38
N VAL A 241 -17.25 -5.34 -34.87
CA VAL A 241 -16.07 -5.77 -35.63
C VAL A 241 -16.01 -7.29 -35.72
N GLU A 242 -15.64 -7.80 -36.89
CA GLU A 242 -15.21 -9.20 -37.04
C GLU A 242 -13.83 -9.34 -36.40
N VAL A 243 -13.70 -10.33 -35.53
CA VAL A 243 -12.43 -10.75 -34.94
C VAL A 243 -12.15 -12.19 -35.32
N VAL A 244 -10.89 -12.44 -35.64
CA VAL A 244 -10.39 -13.79 -35.88
C VAL A 244 -9.44 -14.14 -34.74
N LEU A 245 -9.84 -15.16 -33.98
CA LEU A 245 -9.05 -15.76 -32.92
C LEU A 245 -8.47 -17.09 -33.39
N ASN A 246 -7.38 -17.51 -32.78
CA ASN A 246 -6.83 -18.85 -32.91
C ASN A 246 -6.91 -19.54 -31.55
N ARG A 247 -7.66 -20.65 -31.48
CA ARG A 247 -7.79 -21.49 -30.30
C ARG A 247 -7.26 -22.88 -30.63
N ASP A 248 -6.17 -23.27 -29.99
CA ASP A 248 -5.51 -24.57 -30.20
C ASP A 248 -5.20 -24.88 -31.68
N GLY A 249 -4.76 -23.88 -32.43
CA GLY A 249 -4.42 -24.01 -33.86
C GLY A 249 -5.61 -23.86 -34.81
N ARG A 250 -6.84 -23.72 -34.30
CA ARG A 250 -8.05 -23.55 -35.12
C ARG A 250 -8.47 -22.09 -35.19
N PRO A 251 -8.72 -21.54 -36.40
CA PRO A 251 -9.26 -20.19 -36.52
C PRO A 251 -10.74 -20.15 -36.13
N LEU A 252 -11.11 -19.26 -35.21
CA LEU A 252 -12.48 -18.93 -34.84
C LEU A 252 -12.79 -17.51 -35.28
N LYS A 253 -13.89 -17.35 -36.01
CA LYS A 253 -14.42 -16.03 -36.37
C LYS A 253 -15.56 -15.67 -35.42
N LEU A 254 -15.44 -14.52 -34.78
CA LEU A 254 -16.44 -14.00 -33.86
C LEU A 254 -16.78 -12.56 -34.25
N ILE A 255 -17.94 -12.10 -33.83
CA ILE A 255 -18.37 -10.72 -34.01
C ILE A 255 -18.43 -10.09 -32.62
N LEU A 256 -17.69 -9.01 -32.40
CA LEU A 256 -17.62 -8.31 -31.12
C LEU A 256 -18.10 -6.88 -31.26
N GLN A 257 -18.89 -6.43 -30.29
CA GLN A 257 -19.21 -5.02 -30.16
C GLN A 257 -18.11 -4.31 -29.35
N VAL A 258 -17.52 -3.27 -29.94
CA VAL A 258 -16.58 -2.40 -29.23
C VAL A 258 -17.37 -1.25 -28.62
N ASN A 259 -17.52 -1.22 -27.30
CA ASN A 259 -18.27 -0.14 -26.65
C ASN A 259 -17.58 1.23 -26.86
N LYS A 260 -18.40 2.29 -26.99
CA LYS A 260 -17.93 3.68 -26.98
C LYS A 260 -17.42 4.06 -25.59
N ARG A 261 -16.58 5.10 -25.58
CA ARG A 261 -16.11 5.76 -24.35
C ARG A 261 -17.28 6.25 -23.50
#